data_AF-A0A3B5LRA0-F1
#
_entry.id   AF-A0A3B5LRA0-F1
#
_cell.length_a   1.000
_cell.length_b   1.000
_cell.length_c   1.000
_cell.angle_alpha   90.00
_cell.angle_beta   90.00
_cell.angle_gamma   90.00
#
_symmetry.space_group_name_H-M   'P 1'
#
loop_
_entity.id
_entity.type
_entity.pdbx_description
1 polymer ?
#
loop_
_entity_poly.entity_id
_entity_poly.type
_entity_poly.pdbx_seq_one_letter_code
_entity_poly.pdbx_strand_id
1 'polypeptide(L)' 'FHGQREVHLDKNFFLTHAQTARSETFINLREVSSRFKLPPGEYLVVPSTFDPHQNGDFCIRVFSEKQAETV' A
#
# COMPACT_ATOMS: atom_id res chain seq x y z
N PHE A 1 0.33 -5.58 -13.54
CA PHE A 1 1.76 -5.67 -13.20
C PHE A 1 2.15 -7.05 -12.65
N HIS A 2 1.31 -8.08 -12.83
CA HIS A 2 1.54 -9.36 -12.17
C HIS A 2 2.88 -9.99 -12.55
N GLY A 3 3.61 -10.51 -11.56
CA GLY A 3 4.92 -11.13 -11.74
C GLY A 3 6.06 -10.18 -12.12
N GLN A 4 5.84 -8.86 -12.08
CA GLN A 4 6.87 -7.86 -12.36
C GLN A 4 7.42 -7.26 -11.06
N ARG A 5 8.75 -7.19 -10.95
CA ARG A 5 9.44 -6.44 -9.89
C ARG A 5 9.79 -5.02 -10.36
N GLU A 6 10.03 -4.11 -9.43
CA GLU A 6 10.45 -2.72 -9.71
C GLU A 6 9.49 -1.95 -10.63
N VAL A 7 8.19 -2.13 -10.42
CA VAL A 7 7.16 -1.51 -11.26
C VAL A 7 6.84 -0.10 -10.78
N HIS A 8 6.78 0.85 -11.72
CA HIS A 8 6.18 2.16 -11.50
C HIS A 8 4.93 2.28 -12.38
N LEU A 9 3.77 2.41 -11.74
CA LEU A 9 2.48 2.52 -12.41
C LEU A 9 2.13 3.99 -12.64
N ASP A 10 1.58 4.29 -13.81
CA ASP A 10 1.17 5.64 -14.15
C ASP A 10 -0.16 6.04 -13.49
N LYS A 11 -0.55 7.29 -13.69
CA LYS A 11 -1.82 7.83 -13.19
C LYS A 11 -3.03 7.05 -13.70
N ASN A 12 -3.00 6.57 -14.94
CA ASN A 12 -4.15 5.89 -15.56
C ASN A 12 -4.48 4.59 -14.84
N PHE A 13 -3.47 3.88 -14.34
CA PHE A 13 -3.68 2.69 -13.52
C PHE A 13 -4.58 3.00 -12.31
N PHE A 14 -4.26 4.03 -11.52
CA PHE A 14 -5.01 4.39 -10.31
C PHE A 14 -6.39 5.01 -10.59
N LEU A 15 -6.61 5.60 -11.78
CA LEU A 15 -7.94 6.08 -12.18
C LEU A 15 -8.88 4.95 -12.60
N THR A 16 -8.34 3.81 -13.01
CA THR A 16 -9.10 2.68 -13.56
C THR A 16 -9.20 1.48 -12.62
N HIS A 17 -8.39 1.44 -11.57
CA HIS A 17 -8.36 0.36 -10.58
C HIS A 17 -8.70 0.88 -9.20
N ALA A 18 -9.79 0.38 -8.62
CA ALA A 18 -10.16 0.70 -7.23
C ALA A 18 -9.20 0.04 -6.24
N GLN A 19 -8.98 0.68 -5.09
CA GLN A 19 -8.20 0.10 -4.01
C GLN A 19 -8.86 -1.17 -3.46
N THR A 20 -8.06 -2.23 -3.23
CA THR A 20 -8.56 -3.46 -2.59
C THR A 20 -8.73 -3.31 -1.08
N ALA A 21 -7.85 -2.53 -0.45
CA ALA A 21 -7.90 -2.18 0.96
C ALA A 21 -7.23 -0.82 1.16
N ARG A 22 -7.55 -0.16 2.28
CA ARG A 22 -6.98 1.14 2.67
C ARG A 22 -7.03 1.29 4.19
N SER A 23 -6.23 2.21 4.72
CA SER A 23 -6.43 2.71 6.09
C SER A 23 -7.81 3.35 6.20
N GLU A 24 -8.43 3.20 7.39
CA GLU A 24 -9.76 3.74 7.67
C GLU A 24 -9.78 5.27 7.55
N THR A 25 -8.80 5.94 8.15
CA THR A 25 -8.69 7.40 8.13
C THR A 25 -7.24 7.85 7.94
N PHE A 26 -7.06 9.00 7.31
CA PHE A 26 -5.81 9.76 7.40
C PHE A 26 -5.83 10.50 8.73
N ILE A 27 -4.88 10.19 9.60
CA ILE A 27 -4.79 10.80 10.93
C ILE A 27 -3.35 11.22 11.19
N ASN A 28 -3.17 12.35 11.88
CA ASN A 28 -1.86 12.86 12.26
C ASN A 28 -1.33 12.11 13.50
N LEU A 29 -1.07 10.82 13.34
CA LEU A 29 -0.37 9.99 14.31
C LEU A 29 0.98 9.59 13.74
N ARG A 30 1.94 9.31 14.63
CA ARG A 30 3.27 8.82 14.25
C ARG A 30 3.21 7.52 13.42
N GLU A 31 2.21 6.69 13.68
CA GLU A 31 2.00 5.40 13.02
C GLU A 31 0.51 5.19 12.77
N VAL A 32 0.19 4.70 11.56
CA VAL A 32 -1.12 4.18 11.22
C VAL A 32 -0.94 2.71 10.87
N SER A 33 -1.63 1.83 11.61
CA SER A 33 -1.59 0.39 11.41
C SER A 33 -2.99 -0.12 11.09
N SER A 34 -3.09 -1.10 10.21
CA SER A 34 -4.35 -1.71 9.82
C SER A 34 -4.16 -3.19 9.59
N ARG A 35 -5.15 -4.00 10.00
CA ARG A 35 -5.14 -5.45 9.80
C ARG A 35 -6.11 -5.78 8.68
N PHE A 36 -5.60 -6.44 7.65
CA PHE A 36 -6.40 -6.86 6.50
C PHE A 36 -6.46 -8.37 6.39
N LYS A 37 -7.56 -8.86 5.82
CA LYS A 37 -7.69 -10.24 5.32
C LYS A 37 -7.99 -10.15 3.84
N LEU A 38 -6.98 -10.45 3.02
CA LEU A 38 -7.08 -10.40 1.57
C LEU A 38 -7.03 -11.81 1.00
N PRO A 39 -7.66 -12.05 -0.17
CA PRO A 39 -7.38 -13.24 -0.96
C PRO A 39 -5.88 -13.37 -1.27
N PRO A 40 -5.36 -14.57 -1.55
CA PRO A 40 -4.00 -14.72 -2.07
C PRO A 40 -3.84 -13.94 -3.39
N GLY A 41 -2.75 -13.19 -3.51
CA GLY A 41 -2.47 -12.38 -4.69
C GLY A 41 -1.33 -11.40 -4.48
N GLU A 42 -1.01 -10.66 -5.54
CA GLU A 42 -0.02 -9.60 -5.53
C GLU A 42 -0.70 -8.24 -5.33
N TYR A 43 -0.24 -7.48 -4.34
CA TYR A 43 -0.82 -6.20 -3.96
C TYR A 43 0.23 -5.09 -3.99
N LEU A 44 -0.20 -3.89 -4.36
CA LEU A 44 0.62 -2.68 -4.29
C LEU A 44 0.24 -1.88 -3.04
N VAL A 45 1.22 -1.54 -2.21
CA VAL A 45 1.04 -0.63 -1.08
C VAL A 45 1.51 0.76 -1.49
N VAL A 46 0.62 1.75 -1.43
CA VAL A 46 0.93 3.16 -1.74
C VAL A 46 0.86 3.97 -0.44
N PRO A 47 2.00 4.27 0.21
CA PRO A 47 2.04 5.19 1.34
C PRO A 47 1.93 6.65 0.84
N SER A 48 1.11 7.47 1.51
CA SER A 48 1.01 8.89 1.19
C SER A 48 0.62 9.71 2.42
N THR A 49 0.87 11.01 2.35
CA THR A 49 0.19 12.00 3.19
C THR A 49 -1.21 12.28 2.64
N PHE A 50 -2.02 13.01 3.41
CA PHE A 50 -3.35 13.43 2.95
C PHE A 50 -3.24 14.49 1.84
N ASP A 51 -2.49 15.55 2.12
CA ASP A 51 -2.22 16.60 1.14
C ASP A 51 -0.94 16.32 0.36
N PRO A 52 -0.88 16.72 -0.92
CA PRO A 52 0.35 16.65 -1.70
C PRO A 52 1.41 17.62 -1.16
N HIS A 53 2.67 17.42 -1.58
CA HIS A 53 3.80 18.30 -1.28
C HIS A 53 4.20 18.40 0.20
N GLN A 54 3.88 17.38 0.99
CA GLN A 54 4.35 17.26 2.37
C GLN A 54 5.63 16.43 2.43
N ASN A 55 6.68 16.99 3.03
CA ASN A 55 7.94 16.29 3.24
C ASN A 55 7.87 15.42 4.50
N GLY A 56 8.46 14.23 4.45
CA GLY A 56 8.60 13.38 5.61
C GLY A 56 9.24 12.05 5.27
N ASP A 57 10.03 11.53 6.21
CA ASP A 57 10.54 10.16 6.14
C ASP A 57 9.49 9.18 6.65
N PHE A 58 9.47 7.98 6.09
CA PHE A 58 8.52 6.94 6.50
C PHE A 58 9.15 5.55 6.47
N CYS A 59 8.51 4.62 7.16
CA CYS A 59 8.86 3.20 7.15
C CYS A 59 7.57 2.39 7.06
N ILE A 60 7.54 1.38 6.18
CA ILE A 60 6.45 0.41 6.11
C ILE A 60 6.93 -0.89 6.77
N ARG A 61 6.09 -1.46 7.65
CA ARG A 61 6.28 -2.81 8.20
C ARG A 61 5.09 -3.67 7.80
N VAL A 62 5.38 -4.84 7.25
CA VAL A 62 4.38 -5.82 6.86
C VAL A 62 4.53 -7.05 7.73
N PHE A 63 3.46 -7.44 8.39
CA PHE A 63 3.37 -8.66 9.20
C PHE A 63 2.28 -9.55 8.62
N SER A 64 2.64 -10.77 8.24
CA SER A 64 1.70 -11.76 7.72
C SER A 64 1.62 -12.94 8.69
N GLU A 65 0.43 -13.49 8.88
CA GLU A 65 0.21 -14.68 9.74
C GLU A 65 0.94 -15.90 9.17
N LYS A 66 0.92 -16.04 7.85
CA LYS A 66 1.65 -17.06 7.10
C LYS A 66 2.79 -16.39 6.34
N GLN A 67 3.83 -17.14 6.04
CA GLN A 67 4.91 -16.63 5.19
C GLN A 67 4.31 -16.18 3.85
N ALA A 68 4.51 -14.91 3.51
CA ALA A 68 4.24 -14.42 2.16
C ALA A 68 5.41 -14.87 1.29
N GLU A 69 5.13 -15.60 0.21
CA GLU A 69 6.16 -15.95 -0.76
C GLU A 69 6.72 -14.68 -1.36
N THR A 70 8.02 -14.44 -1.11
CA THR A 70 8.76 -13.39 -1.80
C THR A 70 9.30 -14.06 -3.05
N VAL A 71 8.57 -13.98 -4.16
CA VAL A 71 9.04 -14.53 -5.44
C VAL A 71 10.27 -13.78 -5.88
#